data_AF-A0A6J6TR38-F1
#
_entry.id   AF-A0A6J6TR38-F1
#
_cell.length_a   1.000
_cell.length_b   1.000
_cell.length_c   1.000
_cell.angle_alpha   90.00
_cell.angle_beta   90.00
_cell.angle_gamma   90.00
#
_symmetry.space_group_name_H-M   'P 1'
#
loop_
_entity.id
_entity.type
_entity.pdbx_description
1 polymer ?
#
loop_
_entity_poly.entity_id
_entity_poly.type
_entity_poly.pdbx_seq_one_letter_code
_entity_poly.pdbx_strand_id
1 'polypeptide(L)'
;MLGGGGGFPRTILDVWDHADLDEVHRELRAQIERAIEWGIDVTHLDSHMGTLQLRPEFFDVYLNLAMEFDLPIRLSGTDTQEQVGFPFRDLAADEGILTVDTLVFYSGVSARAPFEEVLADLPSGVTEIYMHPATDHAELRACAPDASGRVDDLVVLTEDHAIRDKVEASQAVLIGWRELRDLQRSAATPQTA
;
A
#
# COMPACT_ATOMS: atom_id res chain seq x y z
N MET A 1 -1.26 13.55 17.52
CA MET A 1 -1.42 12.17 16.97
C MET A 1 -2.48 11.30 17.63
N LEU A 2 -3.00 11.60 18.84
CA LEU A 2 -3.98 10.75 19.54
C LEU A 2 -5.37 11.39 19.56
N GLY A 3 -6.41 10.57 19.38
CA GLY A 3 -7.79 10.97 19.65
C GLY A 3 -8.09 11.01 21.15
N GLY A 4 -9.28 11.51 21.52
CA GLY A 4 -9.67 11.74 22.92
C GLY A 4 -9.68 10.51 23.85
N GLY A 5 -9.52 9.29 23.32
CA GLY A 5 -9.40 8.05 24.08
C GLY A 5 -7.98 7.48 24.20
N GLY A 6 -6.95 8.20 23.72
CA GLY A 6 -5.55 7.76 23.78
C GLY A 6 -5.11 6.77 22.68
N GLY A 7 -6.00 6.41 21.75
CA GLY A 7 -5.64 5.71 20.50
C GLY A 7 -5.53 6.66 19.31
N PHE A 8 -5.16 6.16 18.14
CA PHE A 8 -5.18 6.95 16.90
C PHE A 8 -6.60 7.48 16.58
N PRO A 9 -6.71 8.58 15.82
CA PRO A 9 -7.99 9.08 15.32
C PRO A 9 -8.78 7.99 14.59
N ARG A 10 -10.11 8.04 14.69
CA ARG A 10 -10.98 6.97 14.16
C ARG A 10 -11.27 7.11 12.67
N THR A 11 -11.01 8.27 12.09
CA THR A 11 -11.31 8.56 10.68
C THR A 11 -10.15 9.31 10.05
N ILE A 12 -10.02 9.15 8.73
CA ILE A 12 -9.04 9.88 7.92
C ILE A 12 -9.24 11.39 8.08
N LEU A 13 -10.49 11.87 8.05
CA LEU A 13 -10.81 13.29 8.24
C LEU A 13 -10.32 13.82 9.58
N ASP A 14 -10.46 13.05 10.65
CA ASP A 14 -10.01 13.46 11.98
C ASP A 14 -8.47 13.56 12.06
N VAL A 15 -7.75 12.66 11.37
CA VAL A 15 -6.29 12.80 11.19
C VAL A 15 -5.99 14.08 10.43
N TRP A 16 -6.63 14.28 9.27
CA TRP A 16 -6.30 15.39 8.40
C TRP A 16 -6.60 16.77 8.97
N ASP A 17 -7.65 16.89 9.78
CA ASP A 17 -8.08 18.18 10.31
C ASP A 17 -7.34 18.56 11.61
N HIS A 18 -6.70 17.60 12.29
CA HIS A 18 -6.15 17.82 13.63
C HIS A 18 -4.71 17.33 13.85
N ALA A 19 -4.14 16.51 12.96
CA ALA A 19 -2.78 16.01 13.15
C ALA A 19 -1.74 17.10 12.88
N ASP A 20 -0.74 17.17 13.74
CA ASP A 20 0.47 17.95 13.54
C ASP A 20 1.44 17.15 12.65
N LEU A 21 1.90 17.73 11.54
CA LEU A 21 2.71 17.02 10.54
C LEU A 21 4.09 16.61 11.06
N ASP A 22 4.67 17.37 12.00
CA ASP A 22 5.95 17.00 12.63
C ASP A 22 5.76 15.83 13.60
N GLU A 23 4.60 15.72 14.25
CA GLU A 23 4.24 14.51 15.00
C GLU A 23 3.98 13.31 14.09
N VAL A 24 3.30 13.52 12.95
CA VAL A 24 3.03 12.47 11.95
C VAL A 24 4.36 11.90 11.44
N HIS A 25 5.28 12.75 10.99
CA HIS A 25 6.59 12.32 10.50
C HIS A 25 7.35 11.52 11.56
N ARG A 26 7.45 12.04 12.79
CA ARG A 26 8.16 11.35 13.89
C ARG A 26 7.56 9.99 14.22
N GLU A 27 6.25 9.87 14.26
CA GLU A 27 5.57 8.61 14.53
C GLU A 27 5.77 7.60 13.39
N LEU A 28 5.58 8.01 12.14
CA LEU A 28 5.75 7.13 10.99
C LEU A 28 7.21 6.66 10.85
N ARG A 29 8.17 7.56 11.08
CA ARG A 29 9.58 7.20 11.16
C ARG A 29 9.83 6.15 12.24
N ALA A 30 9.26 6.34 13.44
CA ALA A 30 9.39 5.37 14.53
C ALA A 30 8.77 4.00 14.19
N GLN A 31 7.68 3.95 13.43
CA GLN A 31 7.09 2.69 12.95
C GLN A 31 8.03 1.95 11.98
N ILE A 32 8.66 2.66 11.05
CA ILE A 32 9.63 2.08 10.09
C ILE A 32 10.88 1.59 10.84
N GLU A 33 11.46 2.44 11.70
CA GLU A 33 12.63 2.09 12.51
C GLU A 33 12.34 0.86 13.39
N ARG A 34 11.16 0.79 13.99
CA ARG A 34 10.76 -0.36 14.80
C ARG A 34 10.67 -1.65 13.99
N ALA A 35 10.15 -1.60 12.76
CA ALA A 35 10.12 -2.77 11.89
C ALA A 35 11.55 -3.25 11.57
N ILE A 36 12.46 -2.33 11.28
CA ILE A 36 13.88 -2.63 11.03
C ILE A 36 14.54 -3.22 12.28
N GLU A 37 14.29 -2.66 13.47
CA GLU A 37 14.79 -3.19 14.76
C GLU A 37 14.31 -4.62 15.04
N TRP A 38 13.10 -4.98 14.57
CA TRP A 38 12.58 -6.34 14.64
C TRP A 38 13.18 -7.30 13.61
N GLY A 39 14.11 -6.82 12.77
CA GLY A 39 14.74 -7.61 11.72
C GLY A 39 13.86 -7.81 10.49
N ILE A 40 12.80 -7.00 10.34
CA ILE A 40 11.98 -7.00 9.12
C ILE A 40 12.76 -6.28 8.04
N ASP A 41 12.97 -6.96 6.92
CA ASP A 41 13.52 -6.34 5.72
C ASP A 41 12.40 -5.57 5.00
N VAL A 42 12.22 -4.29 5.35
CA VAL A 42 11.18 -3.43 4.79
C VAL A 42 11.44 -3.26 3.29
N THR A 43 10.44 -3.60 2.48
CA THR A 43 10.55 -3.57 1.01
C THR A 43 9.84 -2.41 0.35
N HIS A 44 8.84 -1.84 1.00
CA HIS A 44 8.06 -0.71 0.51
C HIS A 44 7.34 -0.05 1.69
N LEU A 45 6.74 1.12 1.44
CA LEU A 45 5.79 1.73 2.35
C LEU A 45 4.39 1.73 1.73
N ASP A 46 3.37 1.51 2.54
CA ASP A 46 1.98 1.78 2.21
C ASP A 46 1.33 2.67 3.29
N SER A 47 0.09 3.09 3.06
CA SER A 47 -0.65 3.91 4.01
C SER A 47 -2.03 3.31 4.25
N HIS A 48 -2.32 2.97 5.51
CA HIS A 48 -3.62 2.42 5.87
C HIS A 48 -4.74 3.40 5.48
N MET A 49 -5.76 2.88 4.79
CA MET A 49 -6.87 3.64 4.20
C MET A 49 -6.44 4.76 3.23
N GLY A 50 -5.20 4.76 2.74
CA GLY A 50 -4.67 5.82 1.89
C GLY A 50 -4.49 7.17 2.60
N THR A 51 -4.41 7.17 3.94
CA THR A 51 -4.40 8.38 4.78
C THR A 51 -3.33 9.39 4.36
N LEU A 52 -2.17 8.92 3.90
CA LEU A 52 -1.05 9.77 3.54
C LEU A 52 -1.00 10.18 2.06
N GLN A 53 -1.89 9.68 1.21
CA GLN A 53 -1.77 9.86 -0.25
C GLN A 53 -2.64 10.98 -0.80
N LEU A 54 -3.76 11.29 -0.14
CA LEU A 54 -4.83 12.08 -0.75
C LEU A 54 -4.84 13.56 -0.35
N ARG A 55 -3.93 13.99 0.52
CA ARG A 55 -3.70 15.42 0.85
C ARG A 55 -2.23 15.77 0.62
N PRO A 56 -1.92 16.88 -0.08
CA PRO A 56 -0.54 17.25 -0.43
C PRO A 56 0.40 17.26 0.77
N GLU A 57 -0.02 17.87 1.87
CA GLU A 57 0.81 18.04 3.06
C GLU A 57 1.13 16.72 3.79
N PHE A 58 0.26 15.71 3.68
CA PHE A 58 0.54 14.35 4.18
C PHE A 58 1.36 13.53 3.18
N PHE A 59 1.16 13.78 1.88
CA PHE A 59 1.95 13.15 0.83
C PHE A 59 3.41 13.59 0.90
N ASP A 60 3.68 14.85 1.22
CA ASP A 60 5.04 15.35 1.46
C ASP A 60 5.73 14.54 2.56
N VAL A 61 5.03 14.26 3.67
CA VAL A 61 5.57 13.40 4.75
C VAL A 61 5.85 11.99 4.24
N TYR A 62 4.94 11.41 3.46
CA TYR A 62 5.07 10.06 2.92
C TYR A 62 6.25 9.93 1.96
N LEU A 63 6.39 10.89 1.04
CA LEU A 63 7.49 10.94 0.07
C LEU A 63 8.84 11.19 0.77
N ASN A 64 8.88 12.06 1.77
CA ASN A 64 10.09 12.28 2.58
C ASN A 64 10.56 10.99 3.26
N LEU A 65 9.66 10.22 3.85
CA LEU A 65 10.00 8.92 4.43
C LEU A 65 10.47 7.91 3.36
N ALA A 66 9.85 7.90 2.19
CA ALA A 66 10.29 7.05 1.08
C ALA A 66 11.74 7.34 0.67
N MET A 67 12.10 8.62 0.58
CA MET A 67 13.47 9.07 0.29
C MET A 67 14.43 8.76 1.43
N GLU A 68 14.05 9.04 2.68
CA GLU A 68 14.91 8.81 3.86
C GLU A 68 15.32 7.34 4.02
N PHE A 69 14.41 6.41 3.70
CA PHE A 69 14.64 4.97 3.84
C PHE A 69 14.97 4.28 2.51
N ASP A 70 14.97 5.03 1.41
CA ASP A 70 15.15 4.54 0.04
C ASP A 70 14.27 3.31 -0.25
N LEU A 71 12.96 3.56 -0.14
CA LEU A 71 11.90 2.57 -0.30
C LEU A 71 10.88 3.03 -1.36
N PRO A 72 10.41 2.12 -2.22
CA PRO A 72 9.28 2.39 -3.08
C PRO A 72 7.99 2.52 -2.26
N ILE A 73 6.98 3.16 -2.84
CA ILE A 73 5.70 3.44 -2.17
C ILE A 73 4.51 2.99 -3.00
N ARG A 74 3.47 2.47 -2.35
CA ARG A 74 2.17 2.21 -3.00
C ARG A 74 1.47 3.54 -3.29
N LEU A 75 1.08 3.78 -4.53
CA LEU A 75 0.30 4.95 -4.93
C LEU A 75 -0.96 4.58 -5.72
N SER A 76 -2.05 5.29 -5.46
CA SER A 76 -3.26 5.25 -6.30
C SER A 76 -2.95 5.58 -7.77
N GLY A 77 -3.83 5.16 -8.69
CA GLY A 77 -3.68 5.41 -10.13
C GLY A 77 -3.81 6.89 -10.52
N THR A 78 -3.45 7.21 -11.76
CA THR A 78 -3.51 8.57 -12.33
C THR A 78 -4.90 9.21 -12.22
N ASP A 79 -5.97 8.42 -12.35
CA ASP A 79 -7.35 8.90 -12.18
C ASP A 79 -7.60 9.52 -10.80
N THR A 80 -6.84 9.09 -9.77
CA THR A 80 -6.93 9.67 -8.43
C THR A 80 -6.22 11.03 -8.36
N GLN A 81 -5.16 11.26 -9.15
CA GLN A 81 -4.44 12.55 -9.19
C GLN A 81 -5.37 13.70 -9.60
N GLU A 82 -6.26 13.45 -10.57
CA GLU A 82 -7.26 14.44 -10.99
C GLU A 82 -8.24 14.79 -9.87
N GLN A 83 -8.62 13.80 -9.04
CA GLN A 83 -9.55 13.98 -7.94
C GLN A 83 -8.93 14.72 -6.75
N VAL A 84 -7.68 14.42 -6.42
CA VAL A 84 -6.97 15.06 -5.30
C VAL A 84 -6.38 16.43 -5.66
N GLY A 85 -6.20 16.70 -6.96
CA GLY A 85 -5.80 18.01 -7.47
C GLY A 85 -4.30 18.30 -7.39
N PHE A 86 -3.44 17.28 -7.25
CA PHE A 86 -1.98 17.45 -7.29
C PHE A 86 -1.27 16.20 -7.87
N PRO A 87 -0.08 16.38 -8.49
CA PRO A 87 0.55 15.35 -9.30
C PRO A 87 1.42 14.39 -8.48
N PHE A 88 0.86 13.66 -7.51
CA PHE A 88 1.65 12.82 -6.59
C PHE A 88 2.54 11.76 -7.26
N ARG A 89 2.15 11.20 -8.42
CA ARG A 89 2.99 10.24 -9.15
C ARG A 89 4.21 10.90 -9.79
N ASP A 90 4.04 12.08 -10.34
CA ASP A 90 5.14 12.83 -10.96
C ASP A 90 6.13 13.28 -9.87
N LEU A 91 5.62 13.74 -8.73
CA LEU A 91 6.45 14.11 -7.57
C LEU A 91 7.29 12.93 -7.06
N ALA A 92 6.70 11.72 -6.97
CA ALA A 92 7.46 10.53 -6.59
C ALA A 92 8.53 10.16 -7.65
N ALA A 93 8.18 10.25 -8.93
CA ALA A 93 9.08 9.96 -10.04
C ALA A 93 10.27 10.94 -10.12
N ASP A 94 10.03 12.23 -9.87
CA ASP A 94 11.05 13.28 -9.85
C ASP A 94 12.14 13.01 -8.78
N GLU A 95 11.74 12.40 -7.65
CA GLU A 95 12.64 11.98 -6.57
C GLU A 95 13.19 10.56 -6.76
N GLY A 96 12.88 9.90 -7.88
CA GLY A 96 13.33 8.54 -8.19
C GLY A 96 12.65 7.44 -7.35
N ILE A 97 11.54 7.75 -6.69
CA ILE A 97 10.77 6.79 -5.88
C ILE A 97 9.82 6.00 -6.78
N LEU A 98 9.97 4.68 -6.79
CA LEU A 98 9.15 3.78 -7.60
C LEU A 98 7.82 3.45 -6.94
N THR A 99 6.83 3.17 -7.79
CA THR A 99 5.50 2.67 -7.41
C THR A 99 5.01 1.68 -8.47
N VAL A 100 3.83 1.09 -8.27
CA VAL A 100 3.15 0.26 -9.26
C VAL A 100 2.48 1.10 -10.34
N ASP A 101 2.37 0.57 -11.55
CA ASP A 101 1.69 1.23 -12.66
C ASP A 101 0.17 1.28 -12.41
N THR A 102 -0.39 0.17 -11.94
CA THR A 102 -1.83 0.05 -11.62
C THR A 102 -2.02 -0.43 -10.19
N LEU A 103 -2.84 0.31 -9.41
CA LEU A 103 -3.36 -0.14 -8.12
C LEU A 103 -4.85 -0.46 -8.27
N VAL A 104 -5.23 -1.73 -8.10
CA VAL A 104 -6.63 -2.15 -8.11
C VAL A 104 -7.26 -1.79 -6.78
N PHE A 105 -8.06 -0.72 -6.80
CA PHE A 105 -8.82 -0.26 -5.65
C PHE A 105 -10.22 -0.87 -5.62
N TYR A 106 -10.63 -1.37 -4.46
CA TYR A 106 -12.01 -1.74 -4.15
C TYR A 106 -12.33 -1.41 -2.70
N SER A 107 -13.61 -1.17 -2.40
CA SER A 107 -14.04 -0.85 -1.04
C SER A 107 -14.24 -2.11 -0.21
N GLY A 108 -13.70 -2.14 0.99
CA GLY A 108 -13.95 -3.20 1.97
C GLY A 108 -13.06 -4.42 1.79
N VAL A 109 -13.68 -5.60 1.81
CA VAL A 109 -13.05 -6.93 1.84
C VAL A 109 -13.81 -7.86 0.89
N SER A 110 -13.37 -9.11 0.71
CA SER A 110 -13.88 -10.03 -0.31
C SER A 110 -13.58 -9.56 -1.73
N ALA A 111 -12.30 -9.56 -2.08
CA ALA A 111 -11.77 -9.02 -3.33
C ALA A 111 -11.98 -9.94 -4.55
N ARG A 112 -12.78 -11.01 -4.46
CA ARG A 112 -12.92 -12.00 -5.54
C ARG A 112 -13.27 -11.35 -6.87
N ALA A 113 -14.33 -10.54 -6.93
CA ALA A 113 -14.76 -9.93 -8.18
C ALA A 113 -13.70 -8.97 -8.76
N PRO A 114 -13.15 -7.99 -7.99
CA PRO A 114 -12.04 -7.16 -8.47
C PRO A 114 -10.83 -7.97 -8.95
N PHE A 115 -10.50 -9.07 -8.25
CA PHE A 115 -9.37 -9.92 -8.60
C PHE A 115 -9.62 -10.69 -9.90
N GLU A 116 -10.83 -11.22 -10.10
CA GLU A 116 -11.20 -11.89 -11.35
C GLU A 116 -11.27 -10.92 -12.54
N GLU A 117 -11.78 -9.71 -12.32
CA GLU A 117 -11.88 -8.68 -13.34
C GLU A 117 -10.50 -8.25 -13.86
N VAL A 118 -9.55 -7.96 -12.97
CA VAL A 118 -8.20 -7.58 -13.39
C VAL A 118 -7.41 -8.74 -13.99
N LEU A 119 -7.63 -9.99 -13.57
CA LEU A 119 -6.99 -11.13 -14.21
C LEU A 119 -7.52 -11.40 -15.63
N ALA A 120 -8.77 -11.02 -15.90
CA ALA A 120 -9.37 -11.16 -17.23
C ALA A 120 -8.83 -10.14 -18.24
N ASP A 121 -8.42 -8.95 -17.77
CA ASP A 121 -7.87 -7.86 -18.59
C ASP A 121 -6.69 -7.19 -17.86
N LEU A 122 -5.60 -7.95 -17.68
CA LEU A 122 -4.45 -7.48 -16.92
C LEU A 122 -3.71 -6.37 -17.68
N PRO A 123 -3.58 -5.16 -17.11
CA PRO A 123 -2.86 -4.07 -17.76
C PRO A 123 -1.37 -4.39 -17.96
N SER A 124 -0.77 -3.76 -18.96
CA SER A 124 0.69 -3.79 -19.11
C SER A 124 1.36 -3.05 -17.95
N GLY A 125 2.47 -3.59 -17.45
CA GLY A 125 3.24 -3.02 -16.34
C GLY A 125 3.08 -3.81 -15.05
N VAL A 126 3.39 -3.16 -13.93
CA VAL A 126 3.25 -3.70 -12.58
C VAL A 126 1.87 -3.36 -12.05
N THR A 127 1.05 -4.38 -11.83
CA THR A 127 -0.28 -4.26 -11.22
C THR A 127 -0.25 -4.80 -9.81
N GLU A 128 -0.76 -4.02 -8.85
CA GLU A 128 -0.98 -4.43 -7.48
C GLU A 128 -2.48 -4.58 -7.18
N ILE A 129 -2.81 -5.69 -6.52
CA ILE A 129 -4.12 -5.94 -5.94
C ILE A 129 -3.87 -6.22 -4.46
N TYR A 130 -4.35 -5.34 -3.59
CA TYR A 130 -4.27 -5.59 -2.15
C TYR A 130 -5.47 -6.44 -1.72
N MET A 131 -5.29 -7.32 -0.75
CA MET A 131 -6.38 -8.12 -0.16
C MET A 131 -6.21 -8.13 1.35
N HIS A 132 -7.23 -8.58 2.09
CA HIS A 132 -7.21 -8.59 3.55
C HIS A 132 -7.36 -10.00 4.14
N PRO A 133 -6.52 -10.99 3.73
CA PRO A 133 -6.66 -12.36 4.21
C PRO A 133 -6.44 -12.44 5.72
N ALA A 134 -7.34 -13.13 6.43
CA ALA A 134 -7.20 -13.39 7.86
C ALA A 134 -7.77 -14.75 8.25
N THR A 135 -7.16 -15.41 9.24
CA THR A 135 -7.70 -16.64 9.82
C THR A 135 -8.87 -16.34 10.75
N ASP A 136 -9.86 -17.25 10.76
CA ASP A 136 -11.08 -17.06 11.53
C ASP A 136 -10.88 -17.34 13.03
N HIS A 137 -10.63 -16.29 13.80
CA HIS A 137 -10.42 -16.34 15.24
C HIS A 137 -11.31 -15.35 16.00
N ALA A 138 -11.53 -15.61 17.30
CA ALA A 138 -12.36 -14.77 18.15
C ALA A 138 -11.87 -13.31 18.23
N GLU A 139 -10.56 -13.11 18.18
CA GLU A 139 -9.94 -11.77 18.14
C GLU A 139 -10.35 -10.99 16.90
N LEU A 140 -10.23 -11.59 15.71
CA LEU A 140 -10.64 -10.98 14.44
C LEU A 140 -12.12 -10.56 14.49
N ARG A 141 -13.00 -11.46 14.92
CA ARG A 141 -14.45 -11.18 15.02
C ARG A 141 -14.77 -10.07 16.03
N ALA A 142 -13.91 -9.85 17.03
CA ALA A 142 -14.09 -8.82 18.03
C ALA A 142 -13.63 -7.43 17.54
N CYS A 143 -12.58 -7.36 16.71
CA CYS A 143 -12.00 -6.10 16.26
C CYS A 143 -12.41 -5.67 14.84
N ALA A 144 -12.87 -6.60 14.00
CA ALA A 144 -13.15 -6.37 12.58
C ALA A 144 -14.62 -6.72 12.27
N PRO A 145 -15.51 -5.72 12.12
CA PRO A 145 -16.91 -5.96 11.72
C PRO A 145 -17.05 -6.66 10.35
N ASP A 146 -16.01 -6.57 9.52
CA ASP A 146 -15.88 -7.15 8.18
C ASP A 146 -15.13 -8.51 8.19
N ALA A 147 -14.97 -9.15 9.35
CA ALA A 147 -14.20 -10.39 9.53
C ALA A 147 -14.56 -11.49 8.52
N SER A 148 -15.84 -11.64 8.16
CA SER A 148 -16.28 -12.66 7.21
C SER A 148 -15.62 -12.49 5.83
N GLY A 149 -15.45 -11.26 5.34
CA GLY A 149 -14.84 -11.04 4.04
C GLY A 149 -13.31 -11.14 4.07
N ARG A 150 -12.69 -10.94 5.23
CA ARG A 150 -11.25 -11.20 5.44
C ARG A 150 -10.93 -12.71 5.42
N VAL A 151 -11.83 -13.51 5.99
CA VAL A 151 -11.75 -14.97 5.93
C VAL A 151 -11.99 -15.47 4.51
N ASP A 152 -12.94 -14.87 3.78
CA ASP A 152 -13.15 -15.16 2.36
C ASP A 152 -11.92 -14.82 1.51
N ASP A 153 -11.28 -13.66 1.73
CA ASP A 153 -10.02 -13.29 1.06
C ASP A 153 -8.92 -14.35 1.27
N LEU A 154 -8.81 -14.93 2.48
CA LEU A 154 -7.87 -16.01 2.76
C LEU A 154 -8.19 -17.25 1.91
N VAL A 155 -9.45 -17.69 1.90
CA VAL A 155 -9.90 -18.85 1.12
C VAL A 155 -9.64 -18.65 -0.37
N VAL A 156 -9.96 -17.46 -0.91
CA VAL A 156 -9.69 -17.08 -2.30
C VAL A 156 -8.21 -17.24 -2.64
N LEU A 157 -7.31 -16.79 -1.76
CA LEU A 157 -5.87 -16.81 -2.01
C LEU A 157 -5.22 -18.19 -1.82
N THR A 158 -5.75 -19.04 -0.94
CA THR A 158 -5.09 -20.30 -0.55
C THR A 158 -5.74 -21.56 -1.08
N GLU A 159 -7.07 -21.55 -1.26
CA GLU A 159 -7.87 -22.75 -1.55
C GLU A 159 -8.58 -22.69 -2.91
N ASP A 160 -8.76 -21.50 -3.49
CA ASP A 160 -9.47 -21.37 -4.76
C ASP A 160 -8.60 -21.73 -5.97
N HIS A 161 -8.80 -22.95 -6.46
CA HIS A 161 -8.14 -23.44 -7.66
C HIS A 161 -8.50 -22.66 -8.94
N ALA A 162 -9.72 -22.12 -9.05
CA ALA A 162 -10.12 -21.37 -10.24
C ALA A 162 -9.39 -20.03 -10.34
N ILE A 163 -9.12 -19.37 -9.20
CA ILE A 163 -8.29 -18.17 -9.17
C ILE A 163 -6.85 -18.50 -9.53
N ARG A 164 -6.30 -19.61 -8.99
CA ARG A 164 -4.96 -20.06 -9.38
C ARG A 164 -4.85 -20.29 -10.88
N ASP A 165 -5.80 -21.01 -11.47
CA ASP A 165 -5.83 -21.29 -12.91
C ASP A 165 -5.90 -19.99 -13.73
N LYS A 166 -6.65 -18.98 -13.27
CA LYS A 166 -6.72 -17.65 -13.90
C LYS A 166 -5.38 -16.90 -13.82
N VAL A 167 -4.69 -16.93 -12.67
CA VAL A 167 -3.35 -16.34 -12.53
C VAL A 167 -2.37 -17.01 -13.49
N GLU A 168 -2.36 -18.34 -13.56
CA GLU A 168 -1.51 -19.08 -14.49
C GLU A 168 -1.83 -18.76 -15.96
N ALA A 169 -3.12 -18.66 -16.30
CA ALA A 169 -3.58 -18.33 -17.65
C ALA A 169 -3.30 -16.87 -18.06
N SER A 170 -3.21 -15.94 -17.10
CA SER A 170 -2.89 -14.53 -17.36
C SER A 170 -1.46 -14.32 -17.86
N GLN A 171 -0.59 -15.32 -17.71
CA GLN A 171 0.85 -15.25 -17.98
C GLN A 171 1.58 -14.16 -17.17
N ALA A 172 0.95 -13.65 -16.11
CA ALA A 172 1.56 -12.70 -15.19
C ALA A 172 2.77 -13.33 -14.48
N VAL A 173 3.78 -12.52 -14.24
CA VAL A 173 4.89 -12.89 -13.35
C VAL A 173 4.58 -12.33 -11.98
N LEU A 174 4.37 -13.22 -11.01
CA LEU A 174 4.21 -12.81 -9.63
C LEU A 174 5.56 -12.30 -9.09
N ILE A 175 5.60 -11.04 -8.68
CA ILE A 175 6.76 -10.39 -8.06
C ILE A 175 6.38 -9.85 -6.69
N GLY A 176 7.38 -9.54 -5.88
CA GLY A 176 7.21 -8.74 -4.66
C GLY A 176 7.64 -7.29 -4.84
N TRP A 177 7.43 -6.52 -3.77
CA TRP A 177 7.97 -5.16 -3.65
C TRP A 177 9.50 -5.11 -3.52
N ARG A 178 10.14 -6.24 -3.19
CA ARG A 178 11.60 -6.35 -3.10
C ARG A 178 12.25 -6.04 -4.44
N GLU A 179 11.68 -6.55 -5.52
CA GLU A 179 12.14 -6.38 -6.88
C GLU A 179 12.09 -4.89 -7.29
N LEU A 180 11.02 -4.17 -6.92
CA LEU A 180 10.91 -2.73 -7.15
C LEU A 180 11.94 -1.95 -6.34
N ARG A 181 12.12 -2.28 -5.06
CA ARG A 181 13.11 -1.62 -4.21
C ARG A 181 14.54 -1.83 -4.70
N ASP A 182 14.87 -3.06 -5.08
CA ASP A 182 16.20 -3.40 -5.56
C ASP A 182 16.47 -2.71 -6.91
N LEU A 183 15.44 -2.58 -7.78
CA LEU A 183 15.51 -1.77 -8.99
C LEU A 183 15.77 -0.29 -8.68
N GLN A 184 14.99 0.31 -7.78
CA GLN A 184 15.13 1.71 -7.34
C GLN A 184 16.57 2.00 -6.87
N ARG A 185 17.09 1.15 -5.97
CA ARG A 185 18.45 1.24 -5.42
C ARG A 185 19.54 1.08 -6.46
N SER A 186 19.32 0.20 -7.45
CA SER A 186 20.27 -0.03 -8.53
C SER A 186 20.38 1.18 -9.47
N ALA A 187 19.27 1.91 -9.68
CA ALA A 187 19.23 3.10 -10.51
C ALA A 187 19.89 4.32 -9.83
N ALA A 188 19.83 4.39 -8.49
CA ALA A 188 20.47 5.43 -7.69
C ALA A 188 22.01 5.32 -7.65
N THR A 189 22.58 4.16 -7.97
CA THR A 189 24.03 3.96 -8.01
C THR A 189 24.56 4.36 -9.40
N PRO A 190 25.40 5.40 -9.54
CA PRO A 190 26.03 5.70 -10.83
C PRO A 190 26.83 4.49 -11.27
N GLN A 191 26.62 4.05 -12.51
CA GLN A 191 27.44 3.02 -13.13
C GLN A 191 28.85 3.60 -13.29
N THR A 192 29.71 3.44 -12.28
CA THR A 192 31.14 3.74 -12.40
C THR A 192 31.75 2.67 -13.29
N ALA A 193 31.91 3.02 -14.56
CA ALA A 193 32.78 2.33 -15.51
C ALA A 193 34.25 2.77 -15.30
#